data_AF-A0A1I8MCA9-F1
#
_entry.id   AF-A0A1I8MCA9-F1
#
_cell.length_a   1.000
_cell.length_b   1.000
_cell.length_c   1.000
_cell.angle_alpha   90.00
_cell.angle_beta   90.00
_cell.angle_gamma   90.00
#
_symmetry.space_group_name_H-M   'P 1'
#
loop_
_entity.id
_entity.type
_entity.pdbx_description
1 polymer ?
#
loop_
_entity_poly.entity_id
_entity_poly.type
_entity_poly.pdbx_seq_one_letter_code
_entity_poly.pdbx_strand_id
1 'polypeptide(L)'
;MIHAECLEKHELTENEFQEMAEKMSLDIDNRFKCYMHCMMSGYGHLNESGKIVIEKIQEQQYLPERHVEIFTECGEQHEAVEDQCEYVFTLSTCVMAQIRKEAEERMG
;
A
#
# COMPACT_ATOMS: atom_id res chain seq x y z
N MET A 1 15.11 -4.86 7.93
CA MET A 1 14.85 -4.65 9.37
C MET A 1 13.41 -4.21 9.58
N ILE A 2 12.93 -3.19 8.83
CA ILE A 2 11.53 -2.70 8.84
C ILE A 2 10.49 -3.84 8.83
N HIS A 3 10.63 -4.84 7.96
CA HIS A 3 9.70 -5.99 7.90
C HIS A 3 9.52 -6.71 9.25
N ALA A 4 10.60 -7.15 9.89
CA ALA A 4 10.56 -7.88 11.15
C ALA A 4 9.99 -7.00 12.28
N GLU A 5 10.36 -5.72 12.31
CA GLU A 5 9.84 -4.74 13.26
C GLU A 5 8.33 -4.52 13.10
N CYS A 6 7.84 -4.42 11.87
CA CYS A 6 6.41 -4.25 11.59
C CYS A 6 5.61 -5.51 11.91
N LEU A 7 6.16 -6.71 11.69
CA LEU A 7 5.54 -7.96 12.13
C LEU A 7 5.40 -8.01 13.65
N GLU A 8 6.49 -7.75 14.38
CA GLU A 8 6.49 -7.73 15.84
C GLU A 8 5.51 -6.70 16.40
N LYS A 9 5.54 -5.47 15.86
CA LYS A 9 4.66 -4.37 16.31
C LYS A 9 3.17 -4.67 16.16
N HIS A 10 2.80 -5.47 15.16
CA HIS A 10 1.41 -5.80 14.85
C HIS A 10 1.04 -7.23 15.22
N GLU A 11 1.87 -7.88 16.03
CA GLU A 11 1.64 -9.24 16.55
C GLU A 11 1.33 -10.23 15.42
N LEU A 12 2.06 -10.11 14.31
CA LEU A 12 1.98 -10.99 13.16
C LEU A 12 3.16 -11.97 13.17
N THR A 13 2.85 -13.24 12.99
CA THR A 13 3.87 -14.24 12.62
C THR A 13 4.18 -14.17 11.14
N GLU A 14 5.34 -14.68 10.75
CA GLU A 14 5.71 -14.83 9.35
C GLU A 14 4.65 -15.64 8.57
N ASN A 15 4.14 -16.73 9.17
CA ASN A 15 3.13 -17.57 8.53
C ASN A 15 1.81 -16.83 8.30
N GLU A 16 1.33 -16.08 9.30
CA GLU A 16 0.13 -15.24 9.14
C GLU A 16 0.32 -14.19 8.03
N PHE A 17 1.50 -13.57 7.96
CA PHE A 17 1.83 -12.64 6.88
C PHE A 17 1.77 -13.31 5.50
N GLN A 18 2.39 -14.47 5.33
CA GLN A 18 2.38 -15.20 4.05
C GLN A 18 0.95 -15.58 3.64
N GLU A 19 0.15 -16.13 4.55
CA GLU A 19 -1.24 -16.50 4.26
C GLU A 19 -2.12 -15.32 3.82
N MET A 20 -1.88 -14.14 4.38
CA MET A 20 -2.61 -12.92 4.05
C MET A 20 -2.11 -12.28 2.75
N ALA A 21 -0.80 -12.28 2.54
CA ALA A 21 -0.17 -11.78 1.32
C ALA A 21 -0.61 -12.56 0.08
N GLU A 22 -0.88 -13.86 0.21
CA GLU A 22 -1.41 -14.67 -0.89
C GLU A 22 -2.89 -14.39 -1.20
N LYS A 23 -3.69 -14.07 -0.17
CA LYS A 23 -5.14 -13.92 -0.31
C LYS A 23 -5.55 -12.53 -0.77
N MET A 24 -4.83 -11.48 -0.35
CA MET A 24 -5.08 -10.06 -0.68
C MET A 24 -6.57 -9.75 -0.94
N SER A 25 -7.43 -10.07 0.04
CA SER A 25 -8.89 -9.95 -0.07
C SER A 25 -9.39 -8.68 0.59
N LEU A 26 -10.62 -8.27 0.28
CA LEU A 26 -11.28 -7.11 0.89
C LEU A 26 -11.55 -7.27 2.40
N ASP A 27 -11.53 -8.50 2.91
CA ASP A 27 -11.76 -8.84 4.33
C ASP A 27 -10.45 -9.32 4.99
N ILE A 28 -9.39 -8.53 4.81
CA ILE A 28 -8.08 -8.82 5.40
C ILE A 28 -8.02 -8.34 6.86
N ASP A 29 -7.27 -9.07 7.69
CA ASP A 29 -7.06 -8.74 9.10
C ASP A 29 -6.53 -7.30 9.26
N ASN A 30 -7.09 -6.56 10.21
CA ASN A 30 -6.65 -5.20 10.52
C ASN A 30 -5.17 -5.12 10.90
N ARG A 31 -4.62 -6.17 11.54
CA ARG A 31 -3.18 -6.26 11.85
C ARG A 31 -2.34 -6.20 10.57
N PHE A 32 -2.78 -6.84 9.50
CA PHE A 32 -2.08 -6.81 8.21
C PHE A 32 -2.17 -5.44 7.53
N LYS A 33 -3.35 -4.80 7.59
CA LYS A 33 -3.51 -3.41 7.11
C LYS A 33 -2.54 -2.47 7.81
N CYS A 34 -2.42 -2.60 9.13
CA CYS A 34 -1.48 -1.79 9.91
C CYS A 34 -0.02 -2.15 9.66
N TYR A 35 0.28 -3.43 9.41
CA TYR A 35 1.60 -3.84 8.94
C TYR A 35 1.97 -3.16 7.60
N MET A 36 1.06 -3.07 6.64
CA MET A 36 1.29 -2.37 5.37
C MET A 36 1.56 -0.87 5.60
N HIS A 37 0.77 -0.23 6.47
CA HIS A 37 1.03 1.14 6.89
C HIS A 37 2.42 1.31 7.52
N CYS A 38 2.80 0.41 8.43
CA CYS A 38 4.12 0.42 9.07
C CYS A 38 5.26 0.33 8.04
N MET A 39 5.14 -0.57 7.06
CA MET A 39 6.12 -0.70 5.98
C MET A 39 6.23 0.60 5.15
N MET A 40 5.09 1.13 4.69
CA MET A 40 5.06 2.37 3.89
C MET A 40 5.62 3.58 4.66
N SER A 41 5.33 3.67 5.95
CA SER A 41 5.91 4.69 6.84
C SER A 41 7.42 4.49 6.99
N GLY A 42 7.89 3.25 7.20
CA GLY A 42 9.31 2.93 7.34
C GLY A 42 10.15 3.23 6.09
N TYR A 43 9.55 3.14 4.90
CA TYR A 43 10.18 3.57 3.64
C TYR A 43 10.08 5.08 3.38
N GLY A 44 9.44 5.84 4.27
CA GLY A 44 9.26 7.28 4.13
C GLY A 44 8.27 7.67 3.03
N HIS A 45 7.37 6.77 2.65
CA HIS A 45 6.34 7.03 1.63
C HIS A 45 5.12 7.74 2.20
N LEU A 46 4.99 7.80 3.53
CA LEU A 46 3.91 8.48 4.22
C LEU A 46 4.44 9.72 4.95
N ASN A 47 3.64 10.78 4.97
CA ASN A 47 3.89 11.95 5.81
C ASN A 47 3.46 11.70 7.27
N GLU A 48 3.63 12.70 8.13
CA GLU A 48 3.28 12.61 9.55
C GLU A 48 1.78 12.36 9.80
N SER A 49 0.91 12.69 8.84
CA SER A 49 -0.53 12.39 8.90
C SER A 49 -0.89 10.99 8.40
N GLY A 50 0.09 10.19 7.96
CA GLY A 50 -0.12 8.84 7.42
C GLY A 50 -0.59 8.83 5.96
N LYS A 51 -0.48 9.95 5.24
CA LYS A 51 -0.89 10.09 3.84
C LYS A 51 0.31 9.96 2.90
N ILE A 52 0.06 9.44 1.69
CA ILE A 52 1.12 9.21 0.69
C ILE A 52 1.82 10.52 0.31
N VAL A 53 3.14 10.46 0.15
CA VAL A 53 3.98 11.56 -0.36
C VAL A 53 4.41 11.18 -1.78
N ILE A 54 3.74 11.75 -2.79
CA ILE A 54 3.93 11.36 -4.19
C ILE A 54 5.38 11.59 -4.64
N GLU A 55 6.03 12.65 -4.15
CA GLU A 55 7.43 12.95 -4.45
C GLU A 55 8.35 11.80 -4.01
N LYS A 56 8.03 11.14 -2.90
CA LYS A 56 8.78 9.99 -2.39
C LYS A 56 8.55 8.72 -3.19
N ILE A 57 7.40 8.61 -3.84
CA ILE A 57 7.14 7.54 -4.81
C ILE A 57 7.89 7.81 -6.12
N GLN A 58 7.95 9.07 -6.57
CA GLN A 58 8.70 9.47 -7.76
C GLN A 58 10.21 9.25 -7.64
N GLU A 59 10.77 9.36 -6.43
CA GLU A 59 12.17 9.04 -6.16
C GLU A 59 12.52 7.57 -6.47
N GLN A 60 11.53 6.67 -6.57
CA GLN A 60 11.71 5.27 -6.95
C GLN A 60 11.91 5.16 -8.47
N GLN A 61 13.17 5.26 -8.91
CA GLN A 61 13.58 5.32 -10.33
C GLN A 61 13.11 4.16 -11.22
N TYR A 62 12.62 3.06 -10.64
CA TYR A 62 12.13 1.88 -11.36
C TYR A 62 10.62 1.89 -11.61
N LEU A 63 9.87 2.84 -11.06
CA LEU A 63 8.44 2.95 -11.32
C LEU A 63 8.18 3.73 -12.61
N PRO A 64 7.39 3.19 -13.55
CA PRO A 64 6.88 3.95 -14.68
C PRO A 64 6.15 5.22 -14.22
N GLU A 65 6.29 6.32 -14.94
CA GLU A 65 5.58 7.59 -14.66
C GLU A 65 4.07 7.36 -14.49
N ARG A 66 3.49 6.51 -15.33
CA ARG A 66 2.08 6.14 -15.21
C ARG A 66 1.72 5.50 -13.87
N HIS A 67 2.60 4.70 -13.28
CA HIS A 67 2.32 4.12 -11.96
C HIS A 67 2.29 5.21 -10.88
N VAL A 68 3.12 6.25 -11.01
CA VAL A 68 3.07 7.41 -10.11
C VAL A 68 1.74 8.14 -10.22
N GLU A 69 1.24 8.36 -11.44
CA GLU A 69 -0.08 8.97 -11.66
C GLU A 69 -1.20 8.14 -11.00
N ILE A 70 -1.15 6.81 -11.10
CA ILE A 70 -2.09 5.90 -10.42
C ILE A 70 -2.04 6.09 -8.89
N PHE A 71 -0.85 6.25 -8.30
CA PHE A 71 -0.73 6.55 -6.86
C PHE A 71 -1.40 7.88 -6.50
N THR A 72 -1.26 8.91 -7.33
CA THR A 72 -1.93 10.20 -7.13
C THR A 72 -3.45 10.04 -7.21
N GLU A 73 -3.96 9.42 -8.27
CA GLU A 73 -5.40 9.21 -8.48
C GLU A 73 -6.05 8.41 -7.34
N CYS A 74 -5.42 7.29 -6.95
CA CYS A 74 -5.91 6.47 -5.84
C CYS A 74 -5.78 7.20 -4.49
N GLY A 75 -4.75 8.03 -4.33
CA GLY A 75 -4.56 8.86 -3.14
C GLY A 75 -5.69 9.87 -2.95
N GLU A 76 -6.06 10.58 -4.02
CA GLU A 76 -7.16 11.54 -4.04
C GLU A 76 -8.51 10.86 -3.81
N GLN A 77 -8.77 9.71 -4.44
CA GLN A 77 -10.02 8.95 -4.29
C GLN A 77 -10.28 8.49 -2.84
N HIS A 78 -9.20 8.28 -2.07
CA HIS A 78 -9.27 7.78 -0.69
C HIS A 78 -8.82 8.81 0.34
N GLU A 79 -8.78 10.10 -0.01
CA GLU A 79 -8.31 11.17 0.88
C GLU A 79 -9.08 11.22 2.21
N ALA A 80 -10.39 10.94 2.16
CA ALA A 80 -11.31 11.01 3.28
C ALA A 80 -11.21 9.81 4.26
N VAL A 81 -10.40 8.79 3.96
CA VAL A 81 -10.19 7.67 4.88
C VAL A 81 -9.32 8.13 6.04
N GLU A 82 -9.89 8.20 7.25
CA GLU A 82 -9.21 8.71 8.45
C GLU A 82 -8.27 7.68 9.10
N ASP A 83 -8.68 6.41 9.13
CA ASP A 83 -7.84 5.34 9.67
C ASP A 83 -6.62 5.12 8.76
N GLN A 84 -5.42 5.27 9.32
CA GLN A 84 -4.18 5.21 8.54
C GLN A 84 -3.89 3.81 8.00
N CYS A 85 -4.28 2.76 8.72
CA CYS A 85 -4.11 1.38 8.26
C CYS A 85 -5.06 1.10 7.09
N GLU A 86 -6.32 1.51 7.22
CA GLU A 86 -7.34 1.39 6.18
C GLU A 86 -7.00 2.24 4.95
N TYR A 87 -6.49 3.46 5.15
CA TYR A 87 -6.07 4.33 4.06
C TYR A 87 -4.99 3.67 3.22
N VAL A 88 -3.91 3.17 3.84
CA VAL A 88 -2.82 2.51 3.10
C VAL A 88 -3.30 1.24 2.42
N PHE A 89 -4.17 0.47 3.07
CA PHE A 89 -4.72 -0.76 2.47
C PHE A 89 -5.60 -0.48 1.25
N THR A 90 -6.52 0.49 1.35
CA THR A 90 -7.41 0.90 0.26
C THR A 90 -6.64 1.53 -0.89
N LEU A 91 -5.68 2.43 -0.59
CA LEU A 91 -4.75 2.98 -1.57
C LEU A 91 -4.01 1.88 -2.33
N SER A 92 -3.40 0.93 -1.63
CA SER A 92 -2.61 -0.15 -2.25
C SER A 92 -3.48 -1.02 -3.14
N THR A 93 -4.68 -1.38 -2.66
CA THR A 93 -5.65 -2.18 -3.42
C THR A 93 -6.10 -1.45 -4.70
N CYS A 94 -6.38 -0.14 -4.61
CA CYS A 94 -6.70 0.70 -5.77
C CYS A 94 -5.56 0.70 -6.79
N VAL A 95 -4.32 0.96 -6.34
CA VAL A 95 -3.14 1.01 -7.22
C VAL A 95 -2.96 -0.31 -7.96
N MET A 96 -3.02 -1.44 -7.25
CA MET A 96 -2.89 -2.76 -7.87
C MET A 96 -4.02 -3.05 -8.87
N ALA A 97 -5.26 -2.69 -8.53
CA ALA A 97 -6.40 -2.88 -9.41
C ALA A 97 -6.26 -2.05 -10.71
N GLN A 98 -5.81 -0.79 -10.59
CA GLN A 98 -5.58 0.07 -11.75
C GLN A 98 -4.42 -0.43 -12.62
N ILE A 99 -3.26 -0.76 -12.03
CA ILE A 99 -2.12 -1.33 -12.78
C ILE A 99 -2.54 -2.60 -13.53
N ARG A 100 -3.30 -3.48 -12.87
CA ARG A 100 -3.83 -4.69 -13.49
C ARG A 100 -4.76 -4.37 -14.67
N LYS A 101 -5.71 -3.45 -14.47
CA LYS A 101 -6.64 -3.02 -15.53
C LYS A 101 -5.89 -2.49 -16.74
N GLU A 102 -4.86 -1.67 -16.54
CA GLU A 102 -4.06 -1.17 -17.67
C GLU A 102 -3.26 -2.24 -18.38
N ALA A 103 -2.71 -3.21 -17.65
CA ALA A 103 -2.02 -4.33 -18.25
C ALA A 103 -2.99 -5.14 -19.13
N GLU A 104 -4.21 -5.38 -18.66
CA GLU A 104 -5.27 -6.06 -19.42
C GLU A 104 -5.68 -5.26 -20.68
N GLU A 105 -5.85 -3.94 -20.58
CA GLU A 105 -6.21 -3.07 -21.71
C GLU A 105 -5.09 -2.95 -22.77
N ARG A 106 -3.82 -3.06 -22.38
CA ARG A 106 -2.68 -3.06 -23.32
C ARG A 106 -2.50 -4.38 -24.07
N MET A 107 -3.13 -5.46 -23.60
CA MET A 107 -3.07 -6.80 -24.21
C MET A 107 -4.30 -7.12 -25.07
N GLY A 108 -5.36 -6.31 -25.01
CA GLY A 108 -6.57 -6.43 -25.83
C GLY A 108 -6.50 -5.58 -27.09
#